data_AF-H5TPE5-F1
#
_entry.id   AF-H5TPE5-F1
#
_cell.length_a   1.000
_cell.length_b   1.000
_cell.length_c   1.000
_cell.angle_alpha   90.00
_cell.angle_beta   90.00
_cell.angle_gamma   90.00
#
_symmetry.space_group_name_H-M   'P 1'
#
loop_
_entity.id
_entity.type
_entity.pdbx_description
1 polymer ?
#
loop_
_entity_poly.entity_id
_entity_poly.type
_entity_poly.pdbx_seq_one_letter_code
_entity_poly.pdbx_strand_id
1 'polypeptide(L)'
;MISPHLDDAVYSAGAAVSAFDDAVVVTMLAGRPDPPQHTEWDRSTGFASSTEALDVRRAEDEKAVSVLGAHAVHLDFLDQQYGGADPAALTRAVEEQIERHRPDLVLGPLGVKHADHKLVRNSVLGARIPIALWMYADLPYCNYSRSDEMAARDALRWRGCRLDDVRPPAGSMESKRTAVDCYATQNTQFDLDKIVARERFWAVTRDL
;
A
#
# COMPACT_ATOMS: atom_id res chain seq x y z
N MET A 1 7.71 4.11 -0.73
CA MET A 1 6.25 3.91 -0.75
C MET A 1 5.88 2.89 0.31
N ILE A 2 4.86 3.18 1.13
CA ILE A 2 4.35 2.28 2.17
C ILE A 2 3.06 1.63 1.65
N SER A 3 3.06 0.29 1.57
CA SER A 3 1.95 -0.56 1.14
C SER A 3 1.36 -1.28 2.35
N PRO A 4 0.03 -1.30 2.55
CA PRO A 4 -0.59 -2.19 3.53
C PRO A 4 -0.31 -3.67 3.20
N HIS A 5 -0.77 -4.13 2.03
CA HIS A 5 -0.67 -5.51 1.58
C HIS A 5 0.16 -5.67 0.30
N LEU A 6 0.37 -6.94 -0.10
CA LEU A 6 1.20 -7.40 -1.20
C LEU A 6 0.47 -7.23 -2.56
N ASP A 7 0.16 -5.99 -2.93
CA ASP A 7 -0.52 -5.57 -4.17
C ASP A 7 -0.83 -4.06 -4.17
N ASP A 8 -1.27 -3.53 -3.03
CA ASP A 8 -1.86 -2.19 -2.91
C ASP A 8 -1.01 -1.08 -3.52
N ALA A 9 0.31 -1.12 -3.32
CA ALA A 9 1.20 -0.11 -3.85
C ALA A 9 1.20 -0.08 -5.39
N VAL A 10 1.28 -1.25 -6.02
CA VAL A 10 1.25 -1.35 -7.49
C VAL A 10 -0.14 -1.03 -8.02
N TYR A 11 -1.19 -1.51 -7.35
CA TYR A 11 -2.57 -1.21 -7.73
C TYR A 11 -2.86 0.29 -7.68
N SER A 12 -2.40 0.97 -6.63
CA SER A 12 -2.76 2.36 -6.34
C SER A 12 -1.83 3.37 -7.01
N ALA A 13 -0.54 3.03 -7.18
CA ALA A 13 0.49 3.97 -7.62
C ALA A 13 1.53 3.35 -8.57
N GLY A 14 1.32 2.17 -9.16
CA GLY A 14 2.32 1.51 -9.99
C GLY A 14 2.83 2.36 -11.16
N ALA A 15 1.98 3.19 -11.77
CA ALA A 15 2.45 4.11 -12.81
C ALA A 15 3.36 5.17 -12.21
N ALA A 16 2.96 5.84 -11.13
CA ALA A 16 3.81 6.79 -10.41
C ALA A 16 5.15 6.20 -9.96
N VAL A 17 5.14 4.98 -9.40
CA VAL A 17 6.35 4.26 -8.95
C VAL A 17 7.33 4.06 -10.11
N SER A 18 6.85 3.70 -11.31
CA SER A 18 7.71 3.54 -12.49
C SER A 18 8.41 4.83 -12.97
N ALA A 19 8.03 5.98 -12.42
CA ALA A 19 8.61 7.28 -12.75
C ALA A 19 9.64 7.78 -11.73
N PHE A 20 9.77 7.09 -10.59
CA PHE A 20 10.72 7.44 -9.54
C PHE A 20 11.97 6.56 -9.66
N ASP A 21 13.14 7.20 -9.64
CA ASP A 21 14.41 6.49 -9.52
C ASP A 21 14.55 5.91 -8.10
N ASP A 22 15.15 4.72 -7.99
CA ASP A 22 15.46 4.02 -6.72
C ASP A 22 14.26 3.88 -5.75
N ALA A 23 13.04 3.77 -6.29
CA ALA A 23 11.84 3.64 -5.48
C ALA A 23 11.87 2.35 -4.64
N VAL A 24 11.57 2.47 -3.34
CA VAL A 24 11.41 1.32 -2.43
C VAL A 24 9.94 1.18 -2.07
N VAL A 25 9.36 0.00 -2.33
CA VAL A 25 8.02 -0.39 -1.90
C VAL A 25 8.13 -1.24 -0.64
N VAL A 26 7.72 -0.67 0.48
CA VAL A 26 7.69 -1.35 1.78
C VAL A 26 6.29 -1.87 2.02
N THR A 27 6.11 -3.18 2.01
CA THR A 27 4.85 -3.83 2.36
C THR A 27 4.84 -4.16 3.84
N MET A 28 3.95 -3.51 4.58
CA MET A 28 3.90 -3.55 6.04
C MET A 28 3.39 -4.90 6.54
N LEU A 29 2.30 -5.42 5.97
CA LEU A 29 1.57 -6.57 6.48
C LEU A 29 1.81 -7.83 5.64
N ALA A 30 3.08 -8.22 5.50
CA ALA A 30 3.49 -9.38 4.71
C ALA A 30 3.86 -10.59 5.60
N GLY A 31 3.67 -10.51 6.92
CA GLY A 31 4.08 -11.53 7.88
C GLY A 31 3.34 -12.85 7.76
N ARG A 32 4.04 -13.94 8.10
CA ARG A 32 3.49 -15.29 8.14
C ARG A 32 3.09 -15.63 9.59
N PRO A 33 1.83 -16.00 9.87
CA PRO A 33 1.50 -16.47 11.21
C PRO A 33 2.14 -17.84 11.47
N ASP A 34 2.56 -18.06 12.72
CA ASP A 34 3.03 -19.34 13.24
C ASP A 34 2.25 -19.65 14.55
N PRO A 35 1.44 -20.73 14.61
CA PRO A 35 1.23 -21.74 13.57
C PRO A 35 0.50 -21.20 12.32
N PRO A 36 0.61 -21.89 11.17
CA PRO A 36 -0.15 -21.54 9.97
C PRO A 36 -1.66 -21.45 10.25
N GLN A 37 -2.31 -20.48 9.63
CA GLN A 37 -3.74 -20.23 9.74
C GLN A 37 -4.44 -20.46 8.40
N HIS A 38 -5.77 -20.45 8.41
CA HIS A 38 -6.61 -20.69 7.24
C HIS A 38 -7.78 -19.71 7.25
N THR A 39 -7.81 -18.76 6.34
CA THR A 39 -8.87 -17.74 6.26
C THR A 39 -9.79 -17.95 5.05
N GLU A 40 -10.87 -17.19 4.99
CA GLU A 40 -11.72 -17.16 3.81
C GLU A 40 -10.99 -16.58 2.59
N TRP A 41 -10.13 -15.57 2.79
CA TRP A 41 -9.35 -14.96 1.71
C TRP A 41 -8.32 -15.92 1.12
N ASP A 42 -7.63 -16.70 1.96
CA ASP A 42 -6.72 -17.75 1.49
C ASP A 42 -7.44 -18.70 0.53
N ARG A 43 -8.61 -19.19 0.95
CA ARG A 43 -9.41 -20.12 0.13
C ARG A 43 -9.96 -19.47 -1.13
N SER A 44 -10.42 -18.21 -1.06
CA SER A 44 -10.98 -17.51 -2.23
C SER A 44 -9.91 -17.20 -3.28
N THR A 45 -8.65 -17.10 -2.87
CA THR A 45 -7.48 -16.92 -3.75
C THR A 45 -6.77 -18.23 -4.11
N GLY A 46 -7.34 -19.37 -3.70
CA GLY A 46 -6.91 -20.71 -4.12
C GLY A 46 -5.87 -21.38 -3.23
N PHE A 47 -5.55 -20.82 -2.07
CA PHE A 47 -4.55 -21.35 -1.15
C PHE A 47 -5.14 -22.24 -0.06
N ALA A 48 -4.36 -23.25 0.33
CA ALA A 48 -4.73 -24.17 1.39
C ALA A 48 -4.33 -23.64 2.77
N SER A 49 -3.37 -22.71 2.89
CA SER A 49 -2.90 -22.14 4.17
C SER A 49 -2.28 -20.76 4.01
N SER A 50 -2.16 -20.03 5.11
CA SER A 50 -1.47 -18.74 5.17
C SER A 50 0.01 -18.83 4.78
N THR A 51 0.69 -19.96 5.04
CA THR A 51 2.09 -20.15 4.64
C THR A 51 2.20 -20.17 3.12
N GLU A 52 1.39 -20.98 2.46
CA GLU A 52 1.34 -21.06 1.00
C GLU A 52 0.94 -19.71 0.38
N ALA A 53 -0.09 -19.06 0.93
CA ALA A 53 -0.55 -17.75 0.47
C ALA A 53 0.56 -16.69 0.54
N LEU A 54 1.29 -16.61 1.66
CA LEU A 54 2.32 -15.59 1.85
C LEU A 54 3.61 -15.91 1.08
N ASP A 55 3.93 -17.19 0.86
CA ASP A 55 5.02 -17.58 -0.05
C ASP A 55 4.76 -17.07 -1.47
N VAL A 56 3.58 -17.38 -2.00
CA VAL A 56 3.22 -17.01 -3.39
C VAL A 56 3.06 -15.50 -3.52
N ARG A 57 2.30 -14.85 -2.62
CA ARG A 57 2.03 -13.41 -2.73
C ARG A 57 3.29 -12.55 -2.59
N ARG A 58 4.27 -12.96 -1.78
CA ARG A 58 5.57 -12.26 -1.70
C ARG A 58 6.34 -12.37 -3.01
N ALA A 59 6.37 -13.55 -3.63
CA ALA A 59 7.03 -13.74 -4.92
C ALA A 59 6.33 -12.97 -6.05
N GLU A 60 5.00 -12.90 -6.04
CA GLU A 60 4.22 -12.05 -6.96
C GLU A 60 4.57 -10.56 -6.79
N ASP A 61 4.63 -10.08 -5.55
CA ASP A 61 4.97 -8.68 -5.24
C ASP A 61 6.41 -8.31 -5.63
N GLU A 62 7.39 -9.16 -5.32
CA GLU A 62 8.79 -8.95 -5.75
C GLU A 62 8.89 -8.81 -7.27
N LYS A 63 8.21 -9.68 -8.01
CA LYS A 63 8.16 -9.63 -9.47
C LYS A 63 7.48 -8.36 -9.97
N ALA A 64 6.32 -8.01 -9.41
CA ALA A 64 5.54 -6.84 -9.79
C ALA A 64 6.33 -5.54 -9.56
N VAL A 65 6.92 -5.39 -8.38
CA VAL A 65 7.73 -4.23 -8.00
C VAL A 65 8.99 -4.14 -8.88
N SER A 66 9.62 -5.28 -9.20
CA SER A 66 10.77 -5.33 -10.11
C SER A 66 10.41 -4.88 -11.54
N VAL A 67 9.22 -5.19 -12.05
CA VAL A 67 8.73 -4.70 -13.36
C VAL A 67 8.69 -3.16 -13.41
N LEU A 68 8.45 -2.51 -12.28
CA LEU A 68 8.42 -1.06 -12.18
C LEU A 68 9.81 -0.43 -12.00
N GLY A 69 10.89 -1.23 -11.96
CA GLY A 69 12.24 -0.76 -11.66
C GLY A 69 12.46 -0.39 -10.20
N ALA A 70 11.59 -0.85 -9.30
CA ALA A 70 11.63 -0.55 -7.88
C ALA A 70 12.14 -1.74 -7.04
N HIS A 71 12.39 -1.51 -5.76
CA HIS A 71 12.82 -2.52 -4.79
C HIS A 71 11.71 -2.87 -3.81
N ALA A 72 11.41 -4.17 -3.65
CA ALA A 72 10.47 -4.65 -2.66
C ALA A 72 11.15 -4.85 -1.30
N VAL A 73 10.48 -4.43 -0.23
CA VAL A 73 10.83 -4.73 1.17
C VAL A 73 9.58 -5.23 1.86
N HIS A 74 9.62 -6.45 2.39
CA HIS A 74 8.48 -7.05 3.10
C HIS A 74 8.76 -7.10 4.59
N LEU A 75 7.86 -6.52 5.38
CA LEU A 75 7.93 -6.60 6.85
C LEU A 75 7.06 -7.75 7.36
N ASP A 76 7.44 -8.31 8.50
CA ASP A 76 6.83 -9.51 9.05
C ASP A 76 5.62 -9.24 9.97
N PHE A 77 4.97 -8.08 9.84
CA PHE A 77 3.73 -7.81 10.57
C PHE A 77 2.56 -8.58 9.97
N LEU A 78 1.66 -9.06 10.84
CA LEU A 78 0.51 -9.86 10.41
C LEU A 78 -0.63 -8.95 9.93
N ASP A 79 -1.23 -9.34 8.82
CA ASP A 79 -2.55 -8.90 8.39
C ASP A 79 -3.58 -9.17 9.50
N GLN A 80 -4.61 -8.31 9.64
CA GLN A 80 -5.66 -8.49 10.63
C GLN A 80 -6.35 -9.86 10.53
N GLN A 81 -6.45 -10.45 9.33
CA GLN A 81 -7.01 -11.78 9.15
C GLN A 81 -6.23 -12.89 9.87
N TYR A 82 -4.96 -12.64 10.23
CA TYR A 82 -4.09 -13.58 10.95
C TYR A 82 -3.77 -13.13 12.39
N GLY A 83 -4.46 -12.11 12.90
CA GLY A 83 -4.28 -11.59 14.28
C GLY A 83 -3.81 -10.15 14.34
N GLY A 84 -3.41 -9.56 13.21
CA GLY A 84 -3.06 -8.14 13.12
C GLY A 84 -1.73 -7.77 13.75
N ALA A 85 -1.44 -6.47 13.71
CA ALA A 85 -0.18 -5.89 14.18
C ALA A 85 -0.41 -4.78 15.20
N ASP A 86 0.55 -4.63 16.11
CA ASP A 86 0.55 -3.53 17.08
C ASP A 86 0.75 -2.18 16.36
N PRO A 87 -0.17 -1.21 16.52
CA PRO A 87 -0.05 0.09 15.88
C PRO A 87 1.25 0.83 16.21
N ALA A 88 1.77 0.72 17.44
CA ALA A 88 3.00 1.40 17.85
C ALA A 88 4.23 0.75 17.21
N ALA A 89 4.25 -0.57 17.03
CA ALA A 89 5.28 -1.27 16.26
C ALA A 89 5.27 -0.88 14.78
N LEU A 90 4.09 -0.76 14.16
CA LEU A 90 3.98 -0.30 12.76
C LEU A 90 4.49 1.13 12.58
N THR A 91 4.17 2.04 13.51
CA THR A 91 4.68 3.42 13.48
C THR A 91 6.21 3.46 13.53
N ARG A 92 6.82 2.71 14.46
CA ARG A 92 8.28 2.62 14.57
C ARG A 92 8.90 2.04 13.31
N ALA A 93 8.29 1.01 12.73
CA ALA A 93 8.79 0.41 11.49
C ALA A 93 8.78 1.40 10.31
N VAL A 94 7.78 2.28 10.22
CA VAL A 94 7.79 3.37 9.23
C VAL A 94 8.99 4.30 9.44
N GLU A 95 9.25 4.71 10.69
CA GLU A 95 10.39 5.56 11.03
C GLU A 95 11.73 4.88 10.70
N GLU A 96 11.88 3.59 11.04
CA GLU A 96 13.05 2.77 10.74
C GLU A 96 13.31 2.67 9.23
N GLN A 97 12.27 2.48 8.41
CA GLN A 97 12.44 2.44 6.96
C GLN A 97 12.83 3.80 6.39
N ILE A 98 12.31 4.90 6.95
CA ILE A 98 12.72 6.26 6.55
C ILE A 98 14.19 6.50 6.91
N GLU A 99 14.63 6.11 8.10
CA GLU A 99 16.03 6.26 8.52
C GLU A 99 16.97 5.40 7.65
N ARG A 100 16.56 4.16 7.35
CA ARG A 100 17.32 3.20 6.55
C ARG A 100 17.50 3.65 5.10
N HIS A 101 16.42 4.09 4.46
CA HIS A 101 16.42 4.39 3.03
C HIS A 101 16.61 5.87 2.71
N ARG A 102 16.47 6.76 3.70
CA ARG A 102 16.62 8.22 3.58
C ARG A 102 15.92 8.80 2.34
N PRO A 103 14.62 8.53 2.14
CA PRO A 103 13.92 9.01 0.95
C PRO A 103 13.73 10.52 1.00
N ASP A 104 13.49 11.14 -0.15
CA ASP A 104 13.06 12.56 -0.24
C ASP A 104 11.52 12.72 -0.18
N LEU A 105 10.79 11.62 -0.42
CA LEU A 105 9.34 11.57 -0.45
C LEU A 105 8.83 10.24 0.13
N VAL A 106 7.83 10.32 1.01
CA VAL A 106 7.04 9.17 1.45
C VAL A 106 5.66 9.20 0.79
N LEU A 107 5.27 8.06 0.21
CA LEU A 107 3.91 7.79 -0.24
C LEU A 107 3.26 6.81 0.74
N GLY A 108 2.09 7.15 1.31
CA GLY A 108 1.32 6.28 2.19
C GLY A 108 -0.15 6.13 1.74
N PRO A 109 -0.90 5.15 2.26
CA PRO A 109 -2.29 4.93 1.86
C PRO A 109 -3.23 6.00 2.43
N LEU A 110 -4.26 6.39 1.67
CA LEU A 110 -5.36 7.24 2.17
C LEU A 110 -6.23 6.51 3.22
N GLY A 111 -6.19 5.18 3.25
CA GLY A 111 -6.80 4.39 4.31
C GLY A 111 -8.31 4.18 4.11
N VAL A 112 -8.70 3.76 2.90
CA VAL A 112 -10.12 3.59 2.51
C VAL A 112 -10.59 2.15 2.69
N LYS A 113 -11.86 1.97 3.09
CA LYS A 113 -12.57 0.69 3.32
C LYS A 113 -11.95 -0.22 4.38
N HIS A 114 -10.79 -0.81 4.11
CA HIS A 114 -10.18 -1.87 4.89
C HIS A 114 -9.60 -1.35 6.22
N ALA A 115 -9.67 -2.16 7.27
CA ALA A 115 -9.17 -1.79 8.59
C ALA A 115 -7.64 -1.71 8.61
N ASP A 116 -6.94 -2.64 7.95
CA ASP A 116 -5.48 -2.57 7.78
C ASP A 116 -5.00 -1.31 7.05
N HIS A 117 -5.68 -0.89 5.98
CA HIS A 117 -5.33 0.36 5.29
C HIS A 117 -5.46 1.57 6.23
N LYS A 118 -6.51 1.60 7.06
CA LYS A 118 -6.69 2.65 8.08
C LYS A 118 -5.61 2.57 9.15
N LEU A 119 -5.22 1.37 9.57
CA LEU A 119 -4.16 1.13 10.55
C LEU A 119 -2.82 1.63 10.01
N VAL A 120 -2.41 1.17 8.82
CA VAL A 120 -1.15 1.57 8.18
C VAL A 120 -1.12 3.07 7.90
N ARG A 121 -2.21 3.68 7.41
CA ARG A 121 -2.31 5.13 7.30
C ARG A 121 -2.08 5.82 8.65
N ASN A 122 -2.74 5.34 9.71
CA ASN A 122 -2.58 5.95 11.04
C ASN A 122 -1.14 5.80 11.54
N SER A 123 -0.46 4.70 11.25
CA SER A 123 0.97 4.51 11.58
C SER A 123 1.89 5.44 10.79
N VAL A 124 1.66 5.60 9.48
CA VAL A 124 2.35 6.62 8.66
C VAL A 124 2.09 8.03 9.22
N LEU A 125 0.86 8.28 9.68
CA LEU A 125 0.53 9.55 10.30
C LEU A 125 1.15 9.71 11.70
N GLY A 126 1.31 8.63 12.46
CA GLY A 126 1.95 8.66 13.77
C GLY A 126 3.47 8.86 13.71
N ALA A 127 4.10 8.47 12.60
CA ALA A 127 5.54 8.52 12.41
C ALA A 127 6.06 9.96 12.26
N ARG A 128 7.28 10.19 12.75
CA ARG A 128 8.03 11.43 12.48
C ARG A 128 8.62 11.39 11.07
N ILE A 129 7.96 12.10 10.15
CA ILE A 129 8.37 12.21 8.75
C ILE A 129 8.78 13.66 8.47
N PRO A 130 10.09 14.01 8.47
CA PRO A 130 10.58 15.38 8.30
C PRO A 130 10.68 15.83 6.83
N ILE A 131 10.13 15.03 5.90
CA ILE A 131 10.21 15.17 4.45
C ILE A 131 8.80 15.20 3.86
N ALA A 132 8.70 15.33 2.53
CA ALA A 132 7.40 15.34 1.86
C ALA A 132 6.63 14.03 2.13
N LEU A 133 5.34 14.15 2.43
CA LEU A 133 4.43 13.03 2.64
C LEU A 133 3.22 13.20 1.73
N TRP A 134 2.98 12.24 0.84
CA TRP A 134 1.75 12.19 0.05
C TRP A 134 0.92 10.95 0.40
N MET A 135 -0.40 11.09 0.34
CA MET A 135 -1.34 9.98 0.45
C MET A 135 -1.86 9.60 -0.92
N TYR A 136 -1.78 8.31 -1.29
CA TYR A 136 -2.37 7.79 -2.52
C TYR A 136 -3.80 7.28 -2.28
N ALA A 137 -4.66 7.41 -3.29
CA ALA A 137 -5.99 6.80 -3.27
C ALA A 137 -5.87 5.28 -3.34
N ASP A 138 -6.43 4.56 -2.37
CA ASP A 138 -6.42 3.08 -2.36
C ASP A 138 -7.28 2.55 -3.54
N LEU A 139 -6.63 1.94 -4.54
CA LEU A 139 -7.31 1.31 -5.67
C LEU A 139 -7.38 -0.21 -5.47
N PRO A 140 -8.50 -0.84 -5.84
CA PRO A 140 -9.65 -0.30 -6.56
C PRO A 140 -10.71 0.40 -5.69
N TYR A 141 -10.59 0.38 -4.36
CA TYR A 141 -11.64 0.84 -3.43
C TYR A 141 -12.20 2.23 -3.76
N CYS A 142 -11.32 3.20 -4.00
CA CYS A 142 -11.71 4.57 -4.31
C CYS A 142 -12.39 4.72 -5.69
N ASN A 143 -12.22 3.75 -6.58
CA ASN A 143 -12.89 3.71 -7.90
C ASN A 143 -14.23 2.96 -7.86
N TYR A 144 -14.47 2.13 -6.84
CA TYR A 144 -15.80 1.62 -6.52
C TYR A 144 -16.65 2.66 -5.79
N SER A 145 -16.05 3.46 -4.90
CA SER A 145 -16.77 4.39 -4.04
C SER A 145 -16.02 5.71 -3.88
N ARG A 146 -16.44 6.73 -4.64
CA ARG A 146 -15.92 8.10 -4.51
C ARG A 146 -16.28 8.74 -3.18
N SER A 147 -17.41 8.37 -2.59
CA SER A 147 -17.81 8.85 -1.26
C SER A 147 -16.87 8.35 -0.17
N ASP A 148 -16.36 7.11 -0.26
CA ASP A 148 -15.41 6.60 0.73
C ASP A 148 -14.05 7.30 0.62
N GLU A 149 -13.59 7.64 -0.60
CA GLU A 149 -12.40 8.47 -0.83
C GLU A 149 -12.58 9.87 -0.20
N MET A 150 -13.72 10.51 -0.43
CA MET A 150 -14.05 11.82 0.15
C MET A 150 -14.07 11.77 1.68
N ALA A 151 -14.75 10.77 2.26
CA ALA A 151 -14.85 10.61 3.70
C ALA A 151 -13.47 10.39 4.36
N ALA A 152 -12.57 9.63 3.73
CA ALA A 152 -11.21 9.45 4.23
C ALA A 152 -10.40 10.76 4.20
N ARG A 153 -10.52 11.56 3.14
CA ARG A 153 -9.89 12.89 3.06
C ARG A 153 -10.44 13.84 4.12
N ASP A 154 -11.75 13.84 4.32
CA ASP A 154 -12.38 14.69 5.35
C ASP A 154 -11.96 14.26 6.75
N ALA A 155 -11.85 12.96 7.02
CA ALA A 155 -11.32 12.47 8.30
C ALA A 155 -9.89 12.97 8.58
N LEU A 156 -9.04 13.11 7.56
CA LEU A 156 -7.71 13.70 7.71
C LEU A 156 -7.77 15.22 7.94
N ARG A 157 -8.66 15.93 7.24
CA ARG A 157 -8.89 17.37 7.47
C ARG A 157 -9.37 17.64 8.90
N TRP A 158 -10.29 16.84 9.41
CA TRP A 158 -10.75 16.92 10.80
C TRP A 158 -9.63 16.67 11.83
N ARG A 159 -8.56 15.98 11.45
CA ARG A 159 -7.36 15.78 12.26
C ARG A 159 -6.30 16.87 12.06
N GLY A 160 -6.66 18.00 11.43
CA GLY A 160 -5.76 19.13 11.22
C GLY A 160 -4.78 18.96 10.05
N CYS A 161 -5.00 17.97 9.17
CA CYS A 161 -4.18 17.84 7.96
C CYS A 161 -4.75 18.69 6.82
N ARG A 162 -3.90 19.47 6.15
CA ARG A 162 -4.20 20.02 4.83
C ARG A 162 -3.85 18.98 3.76
N LEU A 163 -4.74 18.81 2.79
CA LEU A 163 -4.56 17.89 1.65
C LEU A 163 -4.65 18.67 0.34
N ASP A 164 -3.51 18.82 -0.32
CA ASP A 164 -3.39 19.50 -1.62
C ASP A 164 -3.25 18.45 -2.72
N ASP A 165 -4.03 18.56 -3.81
CA ASP A 165 -3.91 17.64 -4.95
C ASP A 165 -2.52 17.76 -5.57
N VAL A 166 -1.83 16.63 -5.72
CA VAL A 166 -0.50 16.56 -6.36
C VAL A 166 -0.50 15.53 -7.48
N ARG A 167 0.40 15.74 -8.44
CA ARG A 167 0.62 14.81 -9.54
C ARG A 167 2.06 14.31 -9.46
N PRO A 168 2.27 12.99 -9.46
CA PRO A 168 3.61 12.45 -9.56
C PRO A 168 4.20 12.78 -10.95
N PRO A 169 5.51 12.57 -11.13
CA PRO A 169 6.12 12.55 -12.46
C PRO A 169 5.35 11.62 -13.40
N ALA A 170 5.43 11.90 -14.70
CA ALA A 170 4.71 11.13 -15.71
C ALA A 170 5.29 9.71 -15.83
N GLY A 171 4.62 8.75 -15.18
CA GLY A 171 4.96 7.34 -15.26
C GLY A 171 4.22 6.57 -16.33
N SER A 172 4.45 5.26 -16.39
CA SER A 172 3.93 4.38 -17.43
C SER A 172 2.74 3.55 -16.97
N MET A 173 1.56 3.80 -17.57
CA MET A 173 0.38 2.95 -17.37
C MET A 173 0.56 1.54 -17.96
N GLU A 174 1.43 1.38 -18.95
CA GLU A 174 1.78 0.07 -19.50
C GLU A 174 2.64 -0.74 -18.51
N SER A 175 3.62 -0.10 -17.88
CA SER A 175 4.41 -0.71 -16.81
C SER A 175 3.52 -1.08 -15.62
N LYS A 176 2.58 -0.18 -15.24
CA LYS A 176 1.57 -0.51 -14.23
C LYS A 176 0.78 -1.75 -14.59
N ARG A 177 0.24 -1.84 -15.81
CA ARG A 177 -0.54 -3.01 -16.25
C ARG A 177 0.28 -4.29 -16.15
N THR A 178 1.52 -4.26 -16.65
CA THR A 178 2.43 -5.41 -16.59
C THR A 178 2.75 -5.84 -15.15
N ALA A 179 2.92 -4.88 -14.25
CA ALA A 179 3.13 -5.16 -12.83
C ALA A 179 1.86 -5.71 -12.16
N VAL A 180 0.67 -5.17 -12.47
CA VAL A 180 -0.63 -5.69 -12.01
C VAL A 180 -0.82 -7.14 -12.44
N ASP A 181 -0.44 -7.50 -13.66
CA ASP A 181 -0.55 -8.86 -14.19
C ASP A 181 0.31 -9.88 -13.41
N CYS A 182 1.27 -9.43 -12.60
CA CYS A 182 2.06 -10.31 -11.74
C CYS A 182 1.31 -10.82 -10.50
N TYR A 183 0.25 -10.13 -10.06
CA TYR A 183 -0.59 -10.54 -8.92
C TYR A 183 -1.71 -11.49 -9.37
N ALA A 184 -1.35 -12.61 -10.00
CA ALA A 184 -2.31 -13.55 -10.57
C ALA A 184 -3.34 -14.02 -9.54
N THR A 185 -2.93 -14.20 -8.29
CA THR A 185 -3.81 -14.66 -7.21
C THR A 185 -4.79 -13.59 -6.72
N GLN A 186 -4.39 -12.31 -6.72
CA GLN A 186 -5.23 -11.21 -6.23
C GLN A 186 -6.14 -10.65 -7.33
N ASN A 187 -5.71 -10.73 -8.59
CA ASN A 187 -6.48 -10.27 -9.76
C ASN A 187 -7.83 -11.00 -9.92
N THR A 188 -8.01 -12.18 -9.31
CA THR A 188 -9.31 -12.87 -9.33
C THR A 188 -10.36 -12.24 -8.41
N GLN A 189 -9.95 -11.38 -7.47
CA GLN A 189 -10.83 -10.78 -6.46
C GLN A 189 -11.36 -9.39 -6.87
N PHE A 190 -10.80 -8.79 -7.92
CA PHE A 190 -11.04 -7.39 -8.25
C PHE A 190 -11.30 -7.13 -9.74
N ASP A 191 -12.00 -6.04 -10.03
CA ASP A 191 -12.16 -5.51 -11.38
C ASP A 191 -10.90 -4.75 -11.79
N LEU A 192 -10.13 -5.31 -12.71
CA LEU A 192 -8.86 -4.74 -13.17
C LEU A 192 -9.04 -3.37 -13.84
N ASP A 193 -10.22 -3.06 -14.41
CA ASP A 193 -10.48 -1.73 -14.97
C ASP A 193 -10.57 -0.65 -13.89
N LYS A 194 -10.81 -1.05 -12.63
CA LYS A 194 -10.77 -0.15 -11.46
C LYS A 194 -9.36 -0.02 -10.88
N ILE A 195 -8.43 -0.91 -11.25
CA ILE A 195 -7.04 -0.91 -10.81
C ILE A 195 -6.16 -0.18 -11.82
N VAL A 196 -6.23 -0.58 -13.09
CA VAL A 196 -5.50 0.03 -14.21
C VAL A 196 -6.22 1.31 -14.66
N ALA A 197 -6.33 2.24 -13.72
CA ALA A 197 -7.04 3.49 -13.84
C ALA A 197 -6.18 4.66 -13.34
N ARG A 198 -6.70 5.87 -13.50
CA ARG A 198 -6.03 7.10 -13.07
C ARG A 198 -5.74 7.10 -11.58
N GLU A 199 -4.46 7.24 -11.27
CA GLU A 199 -3.92 7.38 -9.92
C GLU A 199 -4.14 8.79 -9.38
N ARG A 200 -4.26 8.91 -8.05
CA ARG A 200 -4.57 10.16 -7.36
C ARG A 200 -3.78 10.24 -6.07
N PHE A 201 -3.25 11.42 -5.79
CA PHE A 201 -2.36 11.67 -4.67
C PHE A 201 -2.67 13.02 -4.04
N TRP A 202 -2.45 13.13 -2.75
CA TRP A 202 -2.58 14.37 -2.00
C TRP A 202 -1.35 14.60 -1.14
N ALA A 203 -0.69 15.75 -1.29
CA ALA A 203 0.33 16.17 -0.36
C ALA A 203 -0.31 16.51 0.99
N VAL A 204 0.27 15.97 2.06
CA VAL A 204 -0.18 16.18 3.43
C VAL A 204 0.71 17.19 4.10
N THR A 205 0.12 18.28 4.58
CA THR A 205 0.78 19.21 5.50
C THR A 205 0.04 19.18 6.82
N ARG A 206 0.77 19.26 7.94
CA ARG A 206 0.18 19.33 9.28
C ARG A 206 0.59 20.65 9.90
N ASP A 207 -0.37 21.38 10.42
CA ASP A 207 -0.07 22.49 11.29
C ASP A 207 0.44 21.89 12.61
N LEU A 208 1.73 22.08 12.90
CA LEU A 208 2.36 21.67 14.16
C LEU A 208 1.91 22.56 15.31
#